data_AF-A0A1Q6LSP1-F1
#
_entry.id   AF-A0A1Q6LSP1-F1
#
_cell.length_a   1.000
_cell.length_b   1.000
_cell.length_c   1.000
_cell.angle_alpha   90.00
_cell.angle_beta   90.00
_cell.angle_gamma   90.00
#
_symmetry.space_group_name_H-M   'P 1'
#
loop_
_entity.id
_entity.type
_entity.pdbx_description
1 polymer ?
#
loop_
_entity_poly.entity_id
_entity_poly.type
_entity_poly.pdbx_seq_one_letter_code
_entity_poly.pdbx_strand_id
1 'polypeptide(L)'
;MKEARPWTLMCSYNKINGVWSHYNYQLCTALLREEWGYTGNVMTDWWMRYAASPEFPELRDNGYRVRAQVDVLMPGAKTAISKSAPNDGSLLATLGKPDGITLGELQRTAKNVLRMTLRTKFAGQYKD
;
A
#
# COMPACT_ATOMS: atom_id res chain seq x y z
N MET A 1 -17.26 0.71 -7.65
CA MET A 1 -16.97 -0.36 -6.66
C MET A 1 -18.09 -1.38 -6.58
N LYS A 2 -19.34 -0.91 -6.52
CA LYS A 2 -20.55 -1.73 -6.30
C LYS A 2 -20.89 -2.61 -7.50
N GLU A 3 -20.67 -2.09 -8.71
CA GLU A 3 -21.05 -2.75 -9.97
C GLU A 3 -19.90 -3.63 -10.49
N ALA A 4 -18.79 -2.99 -10.88
CA ALA A 4 -17.67 -3.67 -11.53
C ALA A 4 -16.80 -4.52 -10.58
N ARG A 5 -16.85 -4.26 -9.26
CA ARG A 5 -16.06 -4.96 -8.22
C ARG A 5 -14.60 -5.20 -8.63
N PRO A 6 -13.84 -4.13 -8.95
CA PRO A 6 -12.47 -4.28 -9.44
C PRO A 6 -11.61 -5.02 -8.41
N TRP A 7 -10.62 -5.78 -8.86
CA TRP A 7 -9.73 -6.51 -7.95
C TRP A 7 -8.55 -5.68 -7.48
N THR A 8 -8.12 -4.72 -8.31
CA THR A 8 -6.97 -3.87 -8.07
C THR A 8 -7.27 -2.41 -8.38
N LEU A 9 -6.62 -1.51 -7.66
CA LEU A 9 -6.61 -0.07 -7.91
C LEU A 9 -5.18 0.46 -7.80
N MET A 10 -4.90 1.53 -8.53
CA MET A 10 -3.62 2.24 -8.48
C MET A 10 -3.86 3.68 -8.04
N CYS A 11 -3.12 4.14 -7.03
CA CYS A 11 -3.11 5.54 -6.63
C CYS A 11 -2.46 6.40 -7.71
N SER A 12 -2.91 7.63 -7.89
CA SER A 12 -2.30 8.60 -8.79
C SER A 12 -1.06 9.29 -8.19
N TYR A 13 -0.27 9.98 -9.02
CA TYR A 13 0.86 10.77 -8.54
C TYR A 13 0.48 12.03 -7.76
N ASN A 14 -0.70 12.60 -7.97
CA ASN A 14 -1.00 13.94 -7.46
C ASN A 14 -1.32 13.95 -5.96
N LYS A 15 -1.28 15.16 -5.39
CA LYS A 15 -1.84 15.42 -4.06
C LYS A 15 -3.34 15.66 -4.17
N ILE A 16 -4.06 15.23 -3.14
CA ILE A 16 -5.46 15.53 -2.90
C ILE A 16 -5.52 16.20 -1.54
N ASN A 17 -5.95 17.47 -1.50
CA ASN A 17 -5.94 18.29 -0.30
C ASN A 17 -4.57 18.32 0.41
N GLY A 18 -3.49 18.44 -0.35
CA GLY A 18 -2.12 18.56 0.19
C GLY A 18 -1.41 17.24 0.52
N VAL A 19 -2.13 16.10 0.57
CA VAL A 19 -1.56 14.78 0.85
C VAL A 19 -1.43 13.98 -0.44
N TRP A 20 -0.27 13.35 -0.66
CA TRP A 20 -0.06 12.47 -1.81
C TRP A 20 -1.08 11.31 -1.80
N SER A 21 -1.64 10.96 -2.96
CA SER A 21 -2.69 9.92 -3.05
C SER A 21 -2.28 8.61 -2.37
N HIS A 22 -1.04 8.16 -2.54
CA HIS A 22 -0.49 6.93 -1.94
C HIS A 22 -0.20 7.00 -0.43
N TYR A 23 -0.35 8.17 0.19
CA TYR A 23 -0.26 8.37 1.65
C TYR A 23 -1.59 8.75 2.29
N ASN A 24 -2.66 8.92 1.48
CA ASN A 24 -3.90 9.49 1.97
C ASN A 24 -4.78 8.41 2.65
N TYR A 25 -4.75 8.36 4.00
CA TYR A 25 -5.57 7.45 4.81
C TYR A 25 -7.07 7.66 4.61
N GLN A 26 -7.52 8.92 4.55
CA GLN A 26 -8.93 9.25 4.36
C GLN A 26 -9.46 8.67 3.04
N LEU A 27 -8.65 8.73 1.97
CA LEU A 27 -9.02 8.17 0.68
C LEU A 27 -8.93 6.64 0.68
N CYS A 28 -7.77 6.09 1.01
CA CYS A 28 -7.44 4.68 0.77
C CYS A 28 -8.00 3.72 1.84
N THR A 29 -8.28 4.23 3.04
CA THR A 29 -8.84 3.44 4.14
C THR A 29 -10.26 3.88 4.47
N ALA A 30 -10.46 5.12 4.93
CA ALA A 30 -11.78 5.54 5.42
C ALA A 30 -12.84 5.49 4.30
N LEU A 31 -12.65 6.21 3.21
CA LEU A 31 -13.62 6.23 2.11
C LEU A 31 -13.65 4.90 1.34
N LEU A 32 -12.50 4.48 0.81
CA LEU A 32 -12.43 3.34 -0.09
C LEU A 32 -12.83 2.01 0.59
N ARG A 33 -12.40 1.78 1.83
CA ARG A 33 -12.56 0.47 2.49
C ARG A 33 -13.63 0.48 3.56
N GLU A 34 -13.68 1.50 4.42
CA GLU A 34 -14.67 1.55 5.51
C GLU A 34 -16.05 1.96 4.99
N GLU A 35 -16.13 2.99 4.12
CA GLU A 35 -17.42 3.42 3.55
C GLU A 35 -17.85 2.60 2.34
N TRP A 36 -16.95 2.36 1.37
CA TRP A 36 -17.32 1.67 0.12
C TRP A 36 -17.12 0.16 0.15
N GLY A 37 -16.55 -0.38 1.22
CA GLY A 37 -16.39 -1.82 1.42
C GLY A 37 -15.37 -2.48 0.48
N TYR A 38 -14.36 -1.75 -0.01
CA TYR A 38 -13.37 -2.35 -0.90
C TYR A 38 -12.45 -3.35 -0.20
N THR A 39 -12.36 -4.56 -0.75
CA THR A 39 -11.52 -5.64 -0.21
C THR A 39 -10.35 -6.02 -1.14
N GLY A 40 -10.14 -5.28 -2.22
CA GLY A 40 -9.10 -5.57 -3.20
C GLY A 40 -7.74 -5.00 -2.80
N ASN A 41 -6.82 -5.04 -3.76
CA ASN A 41 -5.44 -4.59 -3.61
C ASN A 41 -5.26 -3.16 -4.14
N VAL A 42 -4.56 -2.32 -3.39
CA VAL A 42 -4.19 -0.97 -3.80
C VAL A 42 -2.68 -0.91 -4.01
N MET A 43 -2.23 -0.29 -5.10
CA MET A 43 -0.81 -0.09 -5.37
C MET A 43 -0.49 1.38 -5.63
N THR A 44 0.77 1.77 -5.44
CA THR A 44 1.24 3.08 -5.91
C THR A 44 1.29 3.10 -7.44
N ASP A 45 1.25 4.29 -8.03
CA ASP A 45 1.85 4.49 -9.35
C ASP A 45 3.37 4.21 -9.28
N TRP A 46 4.02 4.14 -10.44
CA TRP A 46 5.43 3.85 -10.57
C TRP A 46 6.33 4.93 -9.93
N TRP A 47 7.22 4.55 -9.02
CA TRP A 47 8.13 5.46 -8.34
C TRP A 47 7.41 6.56 -7.56
N MET A 48 6.70 6.15 -6.51
CA MET A 48 6.02 7.07 -5.60
C MET A 48 6.96 8.18 -5.07
N ARG A 49 6.39 9.32 -4.69
CA ARG A 49 7.13 10.38 -4.01
C ARG A 49 7.35 10.03 -2.54
N TYR A 50 8.61 10.01 -2.13
CA TYR A 50 9.04 9.87 -0.73
C TYR A 50 8.71 11.14 0.07
N ALA A 51 8.18 10.96 1.28
CA ALA A 51 7.81 12.05 2.19
C ALA A 51 7.56 11.51 3.61
N ALA A 52 7.77 12.38 4.60
CA ALA A 52 7.32 12.15 5.97
C ALA A 52 5.83 12.40 6.13
N SER A 53 5.20 11.73 7.09
CA SER A 53 3.86 12.07 7.55
C SER A 53 3.90 13.37 8.35
N PRO A 54 3.04 14.34 8.04
CA PRO A 54 2.90 15.54 8.87
C PRO A 54 2.21 15.24 10.21
N GLU A 55 1.43 14.16 10.30
CA GLU A 55 0.70 13.75 11.52
C GLU A 55 1.54 12.85 12.44
N PHE A 56 2.43 12.02 11.87
CA PHE A 56 3.23 11.04 12.58
C PHE A 56 4.70 11.23 12.25
N PRO A 57 5.47 12.01 13.05
CA PRO A 57 6.85 12.40 12.74
C PRO A 57 7.81 11.23 12.47
N GLU A 58 7.57 10.08 13.11
CA GLU A 58 8.37 8.87 12.93
C GLU A 58 8.06 8.13 11.61
N LEU A 59 6.87 8.34 11.04
CA LEU A 59 6.46 7.69 9.81
C LEU A 59 6.88 8.48 8.57
N ARG A 60 7.48 7.74 7.64
CA ARG A 60 7.85 8.22 6.33
C ARG A 60 7.71 7.09 5.33
N ASP A 61 7.65 7.46 4.06
CA ASP A 61 7.90 6.56 2.94
C ASP A 61 7.06 5.26 2.99
N ASN A 62 7.65 4.07 2.91
CA ASN A 62 6.90 2.82 2.99
C ASN A 62 6.10 2.65 4.29
N GLY A 63 6.60 3.15 5.43
CA GLY A 63 5.84 3.20 6.67
C GLY A 63 4.56 4.01 6.51
N TYR A 64 4.65 5.19 5.92
CA TYR A 64 3.48 6.05 5.69
C TYR A 64 2.50 5.43 4.68
N ARG A 65 3.02 4.86 3.58
CA ARG A 65 2.22 4.14 2.56
C ARG A 65 1.40 3.00 3.17
N VAL A 66 2.03 2.18 4.01
CA VAL A 66 1.35 1.03 4.62
C VAL A 66 0.31 1.47 5.65
N ARG A 67 0.57 2.54 6.42
CA ARG A 67 -0.46 3.13 7.30
C ARG A 67 -1.70 3.54 6.50
N ALA A 68 -1.52 4.15 5.33
CA ALA A 68 -2.62 4.52 4.43
C ALA A 68 -3.35 3.31 3.81
N GLN A 69 -2.84 2.09 3.98
CA GLN A 69 -3.36 0.84 3.41
C GLN A 69 -3.25 0.75 1.88
N VAL A 70 -2.17 1.34 1.35
CA VAL A 70 -1.70 1.11 -0.01
C VAL A 70 -0.75 -0.09 0.05
N ASP A 71 -1.16 -1.19 -0.57
CA ASP A 71 -0.63 -2.52 -0.29
C ASP A 71 0.70 -2.79 -1.01
N VAL A 72 0.84 -2.36 -2.27
CA VAL A 72 2.02 -2.65 -3.11
C VAL A 72 2.74 -1.37 -3.53
N LEU A 73 4.05 -1.32 -3.30
CA LEU A 73 4.93 -0.30 -3.89
C LEU A 73 5.30 -0.73 -5.31
N MET A 74 5.12 0.18 -6.27
CA MET A 74 5.52 -0.03 -7.66
C MET A 74 6.63 0.96 -8.05
N PRO A 75 7.77 0.49 -8.61
CA PRO A 75 8.26 -0.88 -8.52
C PRO A 75 8.80 -1.18 -7.11
N GLY A 76 8.48 -2.36 -6.58
CA GLY A 76 9.00 -2.84 -5.29
C GLY A 76 10.29 -3.66 -5.39
N ALA A 77 10.82 -3.86 -6.60
CA ALA A 77 12.00 -4.69 -6.87
C ALA A 77 12.84 -4.10 -8.00
N LYS A 78 14.04 -4.66 -8.22
CA LYS A 78 14.91 -4.26 -9.32
C LYS A 78 14.18 -4.59 -10.63
N THR A 79 14.14 -3.63 -11.54
CA THR A 79 13.53 -3.79 -12.87
C THR A 79 14.62 -3.67 -13.95
N ALA A 80 14.27 -3.97 -15.20
CA ALA A 80 15.18 -3.80 -16.34
C ALA A 80 15.71 -2.36 -16.48
N ILE A 81 14.95 -1.38 -15.99
CA ILE A 81 15.26 0.06 -16.03
C ILE A 81 15.66 0.64 -14.67
N SER A 82 15.44 -0.09 -13.57
CA SER A 82 15.73 0.36 -12.20
C SER A 82 16.59 -0.68 -11.47
N LYS A 83 17.88 -0.40 -11.35
CA LYS A 83 18.84 -1.31 -10.67
C LYS A 83 18.75 -1.24 -9.13
N SER A 84 18.02 -0.25 -8.59
CA SER A 84 17.73 -0.13 -7.16
C SER A 84 16.34 -0.68 -6.86
N ALA A 85 16.27 -1.55 -5.85
CA ALA A 85 15.02 -1.99 -5.24
C ALA A 85 14.97 -1.38 -3.84
N PRO A 86 14.55 -0.12 -3.68
CA PRO A 86 14.62 0.50 -2.38
C PRO A 86 13.52 -0.09 -1.49
N ASN A 87 13.85 -1.14 -0.75
CA ASN A 87 13.35 -1.22 0.61
C ASN A 87 14.04 -0.09 1.37
N ASP A 88 13.31 1.00 1.61
CA ASP A 88 13.81 2.20 2.29
C ASP A 88 14.03 1.99 3.80
N GLY A 89 13.68 0.83 4.35
CA GLY A 89 13.80 0.51 5.78
C GLY A 89 12.83 1.25 6.71
N SER A 90 12.09 2.26 6.22
CA SER A 90 11.21 3.12 7.02
C SER A 90 10.11 2.34 7.74
N LEU A 91 9.62 1.28 7.09
CA LEU A 91 8.58 0.41 7.60
C LEU A 91 9.03 -0.35 8.86
N LEU A 92 10.21 -0.99 8.81
CA LEU A 92 10.74 -1.76 9.93
C LEU A 92 11.34 -0.87 11.01
N ALA A 93 11.82 0.32 10.65
CA ALA A 93 12.42 1.27 11.58
C ALA A 93 11.47 1.71 12.70
N THR A 94 10.15 1.66 12.46
CA THR A 94 9.12 2.11 13.41
C THR A 94 8.23 0.99 13.95
N LEU A 95 8.48 -0.27 13.56
CA LEU A 95 7.62 -1.40 13.93
C LEU A 95 7.56 -1.57 15.46
N GLY A 96 6.35 -1.48 16.01
CA GLY A 96 6.08 -1.69 17.44
C GLY A 96 6.51 -0.53 18.35
N LYS A 97 6.98 0.59 17.79
CA LYS A 97 7.30 1.81 18.53
C LYS A 97 6.05 2.67 18.74
N PRO A 98 6.01 3.53 19.79
CA PRO A 98 4.97 4.55 19.92
C PRO A 98 4.83 5.36 18.61
N ASP A 99 3.58 5.57 18.17
CA ASP A 99 3.18 6.25 16.92
C ASP A 99 3.72 5.65 15.60
N GLY A 100 4.52 4.60 15.67
CA GLY A 100 5.09 3.85 14.54
C GLY A 100 4.14 2.81 13.95
N ILE A 101 4.62 2.05 12.97
CA ILE A 101 3.84 0.98 12.34
C ILE A 101 3.52 -0.14 13.33
N THR A 102 2.28 -0.63 13.28
CA THR A 102 1.84 -1.80 14.02
C THR A 102 1.98 -3.09 13.19
N LEU A 103 2.09 -4.23 13.88
CA LEU A 103 2.02 -5.54 13.23
C LEU A 103 0.69 -5.74 12.48
N GLY A 104 -0.42 -5.20 13.02
CA GLY A 104 -1.74 -5.28 12.39
C GLY A 104 -1.81 -4.57 11.04
N GLU A 105 -1.21 -3.39 10.91
CA GLU A 105 -1.12 -2.66 9.63
C GLU A 105 -0.34 -3.46 8.58
N LEU A 106 0.77 -4.10 8.97
CA LEU A 106 1.54 -4.98 8.10
C LEU A 106 0.75 -6.21 7.66
N GLN A 107 0.12 -6.90 8.61
CA GLN A 107 -0.66 -8.11 8.35
C GLN A 107 -1.88 -7.80 7.46
N ARG A 108 -2.52 -6.65 7.65
CA ARG A 108 -3.64 -6.18 6.82
C ARG A 108 -3.22 -6.02 5.36
N THR A 109 -2.11 -5.34 5.11
CA THR A 109 -1.53 -5.18 3.76
C THR A 109 -1.15 -6.54 3.16
N ALA A 110 -0.44 -7.39 3.90
CA ALA A 110 -0.06 -8.72 3.45
C ALA A 110 -1.28 -9.57 3.07
N LYS A 111 -2.35 -9.51 3.88
CA LYS A 111 -3.62 -10.22 3.62
C LYS A 111 -4.26 -9.76 2.30
N ASN A 112 -4.24 -8.46 1.99
CA ASN A 112 -4.80 -7.95 0.74
C ASN A 112 -3.99 -8.42 -0.47
N VAL A 113 -2.65 -8.44 -0.38
CA VAL A 113 -1.77 -8.98 -1.42
C VAL A 113 -2.04 -10.48 -1.62
N LEU A 114 -2.04 -11.27 -0.55
CA LEU A 114 -2.28 -12.72 -0.64
C LEU A 114 -3.67 -13.04 -1.20
N ARG A 115 -4.72 -12.32 -0.79
CA ARG A 115 -6.05 -12.47 -1.37
C ARG A 115 -6.06 -12.20 -2.86
N MET A 116 -5.32 -11.19 -3.33
CA MET A 116 -5.21 -10.91 -4.76
C MET A 116 -4.48 -12.04 -5.48
N THR A 117 -3.32 -12.48 -4.98
CA THR A 117 -2.55 -13.59 -5.55
C THR A 117 -3.41 -14.86 -5.68
N LEU A 118 -4.17 -15.21 -4.64
CA LEU A 118 -5.08 -16.37 -4.63
C LEU A 118 -6.26 -16.24 -5.61
N ARG A 119 -6.64 -15.03 -6.02
CA ARG A 119 -7.68 -14.81 -7.04
C ARG A 119 -7.14 -14.89 -8.47
N THR A 120 -5.83 -14.75 -8.66
CA THR A 120 -5.21 -14.87 -9.98
C THR A 120 -4.95 -16.32 -10.36
N LYS A 121 -4.72 -16.58 -11.67
CA LYS A 121 -4.54 -17.93 -12.25
C LYS A 121 -3.43 -18.78 -11.60
N PHE A 122 -2.55 -18.20 -10.78
CA PHE A 122 -1.57 -18.96 -9.98
C PHE A 122 -2.20 -19.92 -8.96
N ALA A 123 -3.44 -19.71 -8.53
CA ALA A 123 -4.13 -20.68 -7.66
C ALA A 123 -4.36 -22.07 -8.31
N GLY A 124 -4.33 -22.15 -9.66
CA GLY A 124 -4.46 -23.41 -10.40
C GLY A 124 -3.13 -24.08 -10.76
N GLN A 125 -1.99 -23.42 -10.54
CA GLN A 125 -0.64 -23.91 -10.91
C GLN A 125 0.12 -24.56 -9.74
N TYR A 126 -0.45 -24.56 -8.53
CA TYR A 126 0.08 -25.22 -7.32
C TYR A 126 -0.92 -26.24 -6.78
N LYS A 127 -1.59 -26.99 -7.67
CA LYS A 127 -2.17 -28.29 -7.31
C LYS A 127 -1.06 -29.33 -7.50
N ASP A 128 -0.88 -30.16 -6.47
CA ASP A 128 0.18 -31.16 -6.30
C ASP A 128 0.65 -31.88 -7.57
#